data_AF-A0A821IV06-F1
#
_entry.id   AF-A0A821IV06-F1
#
_cell.length_a   1.000
_cell.length_b   1.000
_cell.length_c   1.000
_cell.angle_alpha   90.00
_cell.angle_beta   90.00
_cell.angle_gamma   90.00
#
_symmetry.space_group_name_H-M   'P 1'
#
loop_
_entity.id
_entity.type
_entity.pdbx_description
1 polymer ?
#
loop_
_entity_poly.entity_id
_entity_poly.type
_entity_poly.pdbx_seq_one_letter_code
_entity_poly.pdbx_strand_id
1 'polypeptide(L)'
;MSTDVLSQAFPNNTQYVHQPLYALIEIARSKIEYNLEELQPKLVPIPLMEQTFRVDVTDILPKGKKSTSDGKAILSIKRRALPFVPAYCITTHKSQDQTLNKVVIDLKLPNETDDIATVYVPLSRVKRLADLIILRQFDYK
;
A
#
# COMPACT_ATOMS: atom_id res chain seq x y z
N MET A 1 -6.52 19.99 -40.68
CA MET A 1 -7.24 18.70 -40.87
C MET A 1 -8.33 18.63 -39.83
N SER A 2 -9.57 18.40 -40.28
CA SER A 2 -10.80 18.68 -39.53
C SER A 2 -10.96 17.79 -38.29
N THR A 3 -11.34 18.41 -37.18
CA THR A 3 -11.77 17.78 -35.91
C THR A 3 -13.01 16.88 -36.06
N ASP A 4 -13.69 16.91 -37.22
CA ASP A 4 -14.95 16.18 -37.46
C ASP A 4 -14.81 14.67 -37.68
N VAL A 5 -13.61 14.16 -37.97
CA VAL A 5 -13.46 12.73 -38.33
C VAL A 5 -13.52 11.84 -37.08
N LEU A 6 -13.11 12.34 -35.91
CA LEU A 6 -13.12 11.56 -34.67
C LEU A 6 -14.54 11.39 -34.10
N SER A 7 -15.45 12.32 -34.34
CA SER A 7 -16.84 12.25 -33.86
C SER A 7 -17.71 11.22 -34.59
N GLN A 8 -17.29 10.72 -35.75
CA GLN A 8 -18.03 9.67 -36.47
C GLN A 8 -17.65 8.24 -36.06
N ALA A 9 -16.49 8.04 -35.44
CA ALA A 9 -15.98 6.71 -35.12
C ALA A 9 -16.57 6.12 -33.83
N PHE A 10 -17.03 6.96 -32.91
CA PHE A 10 -17.51 6.53 -31.60
C PHE A 10 -18.74 7.36 -31.18
N PRO A 11 -19.85 6.71 -30.77
CA PRO A 11 -21.00 7.41 -30.20
C PRO A 11 -20.62 8.32 -29.04
N ASN A 12 -21.34 9.43 -28.85
CA ASN A 12 -21.11 10.41 -27.77
C ASN A 12 -21.26 9.82 -26.34
N ASN A 13 -21.79 8.60 -26.21
CA ASN A 13 -21.89 7.86 -24.94
C ASN A 13 -20.77 6.81 -24.76
N THR A 14 -19.72 6.85 -25.58
CA THR A 14 -18.60 5.91 -25.49
C THR A 14 -17.77 6.21 -24.25
N GLN A 15 -17.80 5.30 -23.28
CA GLN A 15 -16.91 5.34 -22.12
C GLN A 15 -15.58 4.69 -22.47
N TYR A 16 -14.53 5.50 -22.61
CA TYR A 16 -13.17 4.98 -22.77
C TYR A 16 -12.65 4.46 -21.44
N VAL A 17 -12.53 3.13 -21.33
CA VAL A 17 -11.89 2.49 -20.18
C VAL A 17 -10.39 2.44 -20.45
N HIS A 18 -9.67 3.43 -19.94
CA HIS A 18 -8.21 3.41 -19.98
C HIS A 18 -7.67 2.54 -18.84
N GLN A 19 -6.97 1.47 -19.19
CA GLN A 19 -6.15 0.76 -18.21
C GLN A 19 -4.77 1.43 -18.17
N PRO A 20 -4.39 2.09 -17.07
CA PRO A 20 -3.06 2.70 -16.98
C PRO A 20 -2.01 1.60 -17.10
N LEU A 21 -0.96 1.79 -17.91
CA LEU A 21 0.11 0.80 -18.05
C LEU A 21 1.22 1.00 -17.01
N TYR A 22 1.49 2.26 -16.69
CA TYR A 22 2.51 2.69 -15.76
C TYR A 22 2.15 4.06 -15.15
N ALA A 23 2.83 4.42 -14.06
CA ALA A 23 2.88 5.78 -13.54
C ALA A 23 4.28 6.36 -13.80
N LEU A 24 4.35 7.58 -14.32
CA LEU A 24 5.62 8.31 -14.45
C LEU A 24 5.90 9.06 -13.15
N ILE A 25 7.03 8.76 -12.52
CA ILE A 25 7.40 9.34 -11.23
C ILE A 25 8.78 9.98 -11.32
N GLU A 26 8.85 11.22 -10.87
CA GLU A 26 10.12 11.92 -10.72
C GLU A 26 10.77 11.52 -9.40
N ILE A 27 11.99 10.99 -9.48
CA ILE A 27 12.80 10.68 -8.31
C ILE A 27 13.90 11.74 -8.18
N ALA A 28 13.58 12.85 -7.51
CA ALA A 28 14.44 14.04 -7.44
C ALA A 28 15.89 13.75 -6.96
N ARG A 29 16.04 12.78 -6.04
CA ARG A 29 17.32 12.32 -5.48
C ARG A 29 17.70 10.92 -5.97
N SER A 30 17.48 10.65 -7.25
CA SER A 30 17.87 9.38 -7.85
C SER A 30 19.39 9.29 -8.00
N LYS A 31 19.97 8.14 -7.65
CA LYS A 31 21.33 7.74 -8.07
C LYS A 31 21.32 6.95 -9.38
N ILE A 32 20.16 6.84 -10.03
CA ILE A 32 20.05 6.16 -11.32
C ILE A 32 20.72 7.07 -12.35
N GLU A 33 21.88 6.64 -12.81
CA GLU A 33 22.69 7.34 -13.82
C GLU A 33 22.15 7.12 -15.25
N TYR A 34 21.29 6.11 -15.44
CA TYR A 34 20.68 5.79 -16.73
C TYR A 34 19.42 6.60 -16.96
N ASN A 35 19.44 7.43 -18.01
CA ASN A 35 18.22 7.97 -18.59
C ASN A 35 17.58 6.88 -19.44
N LEU A 36 16.28 6.67 -19.27
CA LEU A 36 15.51 5.88 -20.22
C LEU A 36 15.43 6.69 -21.52
N GLU A 37 15.76 6.06 -22.64
CA GLU A 37 15.67 6.68 -23.95
C GLU A 37 14.25 7.26 -24.12
N GLU A 38 14.15 8.49 -24.65
CA GLU A 38 12.90 9.26 -24.82
C GLU A 38 12.27 9.87 -23.56
N LEU A 39 12.79 9.61 -22.36
CA LEU A 39 12.27 10.17 -21.11
C LEU A 39 13.18 11.28 -20.55
N GLN A 40 12.57 12.24 -19.87
CA GLN A 40 13.31 13.27 -19.15
C GLN A 40 14.16 12.64 -18.03
N PRO A 41 15.34 13.20 -17.71
CA PRO A 41 16.16 12.70 -16.61
C PRO A 41 15.38 12.62 -15.31
N LYS A 42 15.64 11.57 -14.52
CA LYS A 42 14.99 11.27 -13.22
C LYS A 42 13.51 10.85 -13.29
N LEU A 43 12.90 10.82 -14.46
CA LEU A 43 11.56 10.29 -14.64
C LEU A 43 11.63 8.78 -14.85
N VAL A 44 10.94 8.03 -13.99
CA VAL A 44 10.95 6.57 -14.02
C VAL A 44 9.51 6.07 -14.21
N PRO A 45 9.23 5.26 -15.25
CA PRO A 45 7.97 4.56 -15.39
C PRO A 45 7.92 3.41 -14.40
N ILE A 46 6.92 3.42 -13.53
CA ILE A 46 6.63 2.32 -12.62
C ILE A 46 5.43 1.54 -13.19
N PRO A 47 5.64 0.32 -13.68
CA PRO A 47 4.59 -0.47 -14.29
C PRO A 47 3.59 -0.99 -13.24
N LEU A 48 2.40 -1.37 -13.70
CA LEU A 48 1.49 -2.18 -12.90
C LEU A 48 2.17 -3.49 -12.49
N MET A 49 2.00 -3.88 -11.23
CA MET A 49 2.41 -5.18 -10.72
C MET A 49 1.20 -6.09 -10.58
N GLU A 50 1.39 -7.37 -10.91
CA GLU A 50 0.42 -8.42 -10.64
C GLU A 50 0.89 -9.27 -9.46
N GLN A 51 0.02 -9.41 -8.46
CA GLN A 51 0.26 -10.25 -7.30
C GLN A 51 -0.90 -11.23 -7.13
N THR A 52 -0.57 -12.51 -6.94
CA THR A 52 -1.55 -13.55 -6.64
C THR A 52 -1.55 -13.85 -5.15
N PHE A 53 -2.69 -13.70 -4.51
CA PHE A 53 -2.94 -14.05 -3.12
C PHE A 53 -3.68 -15.38 -3.07
N ARG A 54 -3.22 -16.29 -2.23
CA ARG A 54 -3.88 -17.58 -1.98
C ARG A 54 -4.31 -17.62 -0.54
N VAL A 55 -5.59 -17.82 -0.31
CA VAL A 55 -6.18 -17.88 1.03
C VAL A 55 -6.92 -19.20 1.15
N ASP A 56 -6.70 -19.92 2.25
CA ASP A 56 -7.52 -21.07 2.56
C ASP A 56 -8.93 -20.59 2.94
N VAL A 57 -9.96 -21.11 2.30
CA VAL A 57 -11.34 -20.70 2.57
C VAL A 57 -11.71 -20.99 4.03
N THR A 58 -11.10 -22.02 4.64
CA THR A 58 -11.32 -22.35 6.05
C THR A 58 -10.83 -21.26 7.02
N ASP A 59 -9.82 -20.47 6.65
CA ASP A 59 -9.30 -19.36 7.46
C ASP A 59 -10.26 -18.16 7.51
N ILE A 60 -11.15 -18.03 6.52
CA ILE A 60 -12.08 -16.91 6.37
C ILE A 60 -13.47 -17.25 6.94
N LEU A 61 -13.80 -18.54 7.03
CA LEU A 61 -15.10 -18.98 7.51
C LEU A 61 -15.22 -18.82 9.04
N PRO A 62 -16.39 -18.39 9.56
CA PRO A 62 -16.62 -18.33 10.99
C PRO A 62 -16.46 -19.71 11.63
N LYS A 63 -15.74 -19.77 12.76
CA LYS A 63 -15.57 -20.99 13.57
C LYS A 63 -16.95 -21.54 13.96
N GLY A 64 -17.41 -22.57 13.27
CA GLY A 64 -18.74 -23.17 13.49
C GLY A 64 -19.38 -23.77 12.23
N LYS A 65 -18.99 -23.31 11.03
CA LYS A 65 -19.39 -23.95 9.77
C LYS A 65 -18.24 -24.84 9.26
N LYS A 66 -18.21 -26.10 9.68
CA LYS A 66 -17.33 -27.10 9.06
C LYS A 66 -17.82 -27.35 7.64
N SER A 67 -16.95 -27.15 6.65
CA SER A 67 -17.18 -27.67 5.30
C SER A 67 -17.24 -29.19 5.36
N THR A 68 -18.30 -29.79 4.83
CA THR A 68 -18.53 -31.24 4.76
C THR A 68 -17.67 -31.94 3.71
N SER A 69 -16.75 -31.24 3.06
CA SER A 69 -15.83 -31.78 2.06
C SER A 69 -14.39 -31.77 2.58
N ASP A 70 -13.75 -32.94 2.64
CA ASP A 70 -12.33 -33.16 2.99
C ASP A 70 -11.31 -32.47 2.04
N GLY A 71 -11.79 -31.68 1.07
CA GLY A 71 -10.95 -30.95 0.13
C GLY A 71 -10.57 -29.57 0.66
N LYS A 72 -9.27 -29.31 0.78
CA LYS A 72 -8.72 -27.97 1.04
C LYS A 72 -9.10 -27.00 -0.10
N ALA A 73 -10.13 -26.19 0.12
CA ALA A 73 -10.57 -25.20 -0.87
C ALA A 73 -9.68 -23.95 -0.77
N ILE A 74 -8.85 -23.70 -1.78
CA ILE A 74 -7.97 -22.53 -1.86
C ILE A 74 -8.60 -21.47 -2.76
N LEU A 75 -8.88 -20.30 -2.21
CA LEU A 75 -9.28 -19.12 -2.97
C LEU A 75 -8.03 -18.41 -3.51
N SER A 76 -7.92 -18.26 -4.83
CA SER A 76 -6.82 -17.55 -5.50
C SER A 76 -7.32 -16.23 -6.07
N ILE A 77 -6.81 -15.11 -5.57
CA ILE A 77 -7.17 -13.74 -5.99
C ILE A 77 -5.98 -13.10 -6.68
N LYS A 78 -6.16 -12.62 -7.90
CA LYS A 78 -5.14 -11.81 -8.59
C LYS A 78 -5.45 -10.33 -8.43
N ARG A 79 -4.45 -9.55 -8.02
CA ARG A 79 -4.52 -8.09 -7.96
C ARG A 79 -3.52 -7.51 -8.96
N ARG A 80 -4.01 -6.66 -9.86
CA ARG A 80 -3.19 -5.84 -10.74
C ARG A 80 -3.30 -4.39 -10.29
N ALA A 81 -2.21 -3.81 -9.80
CA ALA A 81 -2.20 -2.45 -9.23
C ALA A 81 -0.82 -1.80 -9.35
N LEU A 82 -0.76 -0.48 -9.26
CA LEU A 82 0.52 0.21 -9.09
C LEU A 82 1.09 -0.14 -7.71
N PRO A 83 2.39 -0.39 -7.57
CA PRO A 83 3.01 -0.77 -6.31
C PRO A 83 3.23 0.42 -5.37
N PHE A 84 2.20 1.25 -5.19
CA PHE A 84 2.20 2.38 -4.29
C PHE A 84 1.23 2.17 -3.15
N VAL A 85 1.63 2.65 -1.98
CA VAL A 85 0.77 2.79 -0.83
C VAL A 85 0.98 4.20 -0.30
N PRO A 86 -0.09 4.95 0.02
CA PRO A 86 0.05 6.21 0.74
C PRO A 86 0.85 5.99 2.02
N ALA A 87 1.84 6.85 2.26
CA ALA A 87 2.77 6.71 3.40
C ALA A 87 2.60 7.83 4.44
N TYR A 88 1.45 8.50 4.48
CA TYR A 88 1.15 9.52 5.50
C TYR A 88 1.05 8.91 6.90
N CYS A 89 0.51 7.69 6.99
CA CYS A 89 0.43 6.90 8.21
C CYS A 89 0.86 5.47 7.88
N ILE A 90 1.64 4.86 8.77
CA ILE A 90 2.05 3.45 8.66
C ILE A 90 1.71 2.73 9.95
N THR A 91 1.40 1.43 9.83
CA THR A 91 1.18 0.60 11.01
C THR A 91 2.49 0.38 11.75
N THR A 92 2.41 0.13 13.06
CA THR A 92 3.57 -0.24 13.88
C THR A 92 4.41 -1.33 13.22
N HIS A 93 3.76 -2.41 12.77
CA HIS A 93 4.43 -3.50 12.07
C HIS A 93 5.15 -3.05 10.77
N LYS A 94 4.55 -2.17 9.97
CA LYS A 94 5.20 -1.64 8.75
C LYS A 94 6.35 -0.68 9.05
N SER A 95 6.36 -0.05 10.22
CA SER A 95 7.43 0.84 10.67
C SER A 95 8.64 0.10 11.25
N GLN A 96 8.53 -1.20 11.49
CA GLN A 96 9.62 -2.01 12.04
C GLN A 96 10.88 -1.89 11.16
N ASP A 97 12.03 -1.81 11.82
CA ASP A 97 13.36 -1.60 11.22
C ASP A 97 13.55 -0.28 10.44
N GLN A 98 12.57 0.63 10.50
CA GLN A 98 12.72 1.99 9.95
C GLN A 98 13.19 2.98 11.01
N THR A 99 14.11 3.86 10.64
CA THR A 99 14.40 5.08 11.41
C THR A 99 13.71 6.26 10.75
N LEU A 100 12.80 6.90 11.47
CA LEU A 100 11.98 8.02 11.02
C LEU A 100 12.54 9.32 11.62
N ASN A 101 12.40 10.42 10.88
CA ASN A 101 12.95 11.71 11.32
C ASN A 101 12.11 12.35 12.43
N LYS A 102 10.78 12.31 12.31
CA LYS A 102 9.80 12.80 13.27
C LYS A 102 8.54 11.97 13.17
N VAL A 103 7.90 11.66 14.29
CA VAL A 103 6.71 10.79 14.32
C VAL A 103 5.64 11.33 15.26
N VAL A 104 4.39 11.11 14.88
CA VAL A 104 3.23 11.18 15.77
C VAL A 104 2.73 9.75 15.94
N ILE A 105 2.64 9.27 17.18
CA ILE A 105 2.22 7.90 17.48
C ILE A 105 0.89 7.90 18.22
N ASP A 106 -0.01 6.98 17.84
CA ASP A 106 -1.23 6.71 18.57
C ASP A 106 -1.08 5.40 19.33
N LEU A 107 -1.06 5.49 20.66
CA LEU A 107 -0.90 4.35 21.57
C LEU A 107 -2.22 3.87 22.17
N LYS A 108 -3.37 4.39 21.71
CA LYS A 108 -4.67 3.85 22.11
C LYS A 108 -4.98 2.59 21.31
N LEU A 109 -4.56 1.46 21.86
CA LEU A 109 -4.75 0.16 21.24
C LEU A 109 -6.19 -0.34 21.41
N PRO A 110 -6.81 -0.95 20.38
CA PRO A 110 -8.20 -1.39 20.43
C PRO A 110 -8.46 -2.60 21.35
N ASN A 111 -7.41 -3.33 21.76
CA ASN A 111 -7.50 -4.53 22.58
C ASN A 111 -6.56 -4.41 23.79
N GLU A 112 -6.90 -5.05 24.91
CA GLU A 112 -6.00 -5.32 26.06
C GLU A 112 -4.91 -6.35 25.67
N THR A 113 -4.26 -6.14 24.53
CA THR A 113 -3.06 -6.89 24.19
C THR A 113 -1.90 -6.19 24.89
N ASP A 114 -1.53 -6.73 26.05
CA ASP A 114 -0.35 -6.34 26.84
C ASP A 114 0.97 -6.71 26.13
N ASP A 115 1.01 -6.57 24.80
CA ASP A 115 2.21 -6.79 24.04
C ASP A 115 3.06 -5.52 24.06
N ILE A 116 4.06 -5.53 24.95
CA ILE A 116 5.09 -4.49 25.08
C ILE A 116 5.67 -4.10 23.72
N ALA A 117 5.79 -5.05 22.77
CA ALA A 117 6.31 -4.76 21.44
C ALA A 117 5.44 -3.75 20.68
N THR A 118 4.12 -3.78 20.89
CA THR A 118 3.16 -2.87 20.22
C THR A 118 3.38 -1.41 20.65
N VAL A 119 3.90 -1.18 21.86
CA VAL A 119 4.23 0.15 22.39
C VAL A 119 5.69 0.52 22.13
N TYR A 120 6.62 -0.42 22.30
CA TYR A 120 8.06 -0.17 22.16
C TYR A 120 8.50 0.07 20.70
N VAL A 121 7.98 -0.71 19.75
CA VAL A 121 8.33 -0.57 18.34
C VAL A 121 8.06 0.85 17.82
N PRO A 122 6.87 1.47 17.98
CA PRO A 122 6.64 2.82 17.47
C PRO A 122 7.44 3.89 18.22
N LEU A 123 7.70 3.72 19.53
CA LEU A 123 8.53 4.63 20.32
C LEU A 123 10.00 4.64 19.86
N SER A 124 10.53 3.49 19.47
CA SER A 124 11.93 3.32 19.04
C SER A 124 12.21 3.78 17.60
N ARG A 125 11.21 4.32 16.87
CA ARG A 125 11.40 4.72 15.46
C ARG A 125 12.17 6.02 15.28
N VAL A 126 12.37 6.82 16.34
CA VAL A 126 13.11 8.08 16.29
C VAL A 126 14.35 8.06 17.16
N LYS A 127 15.31 8.94 16.85
CA LYS A 127 16.59 9.03 17.57
C LYS A 127 16.52 9.87 18.85
N ARG A 128 15.55 10.78 18.96
CA ARG A 128 15.44 11.74 20.07
C ARG A 128 13.99 11.89 20.50
N LEU A 129 13.77 12.11 21.79
CA LEU A 129 12.44 12.36 22.35
C LEU A 129 11.78 13.60 21.74
N ALA A 130 12.56 14.64 21.41
CA ALA A 130 12.06 15.87 20.78
C ALA A 130 11.45 15.67 19.38
N ASP A 131 11.71 14.52 18.76
CA ASP A 131 11.17 14.14 17.45
C ASP A 131 9.93 13.22 17.56
N LEU A 132 9.45 12.96 18.78
CA LEU A 132 8.31 12.10 19.07
C LEU A 132 7.15 12.88 19.69
N ILE A 133 5.94 12.67 19.17
CA ILE A 133 4.70 13.16 19.78
C ILE A 133 3.76 11.98 20.00
N ILE A 134 3.21 11.87 21.21
CA ILE A 134 2.12 10.93 21.49
C ILE A 134 0.80 11.68 21.25
N LEU A 135 -0.03 11.15 20.36
CA LEU A 135 -1.22 11.82 19.85
C LEU A 135 -2.26 12.13 20.95
N ARG A 136 -2.38 11.23 21.94
CA ARG A 136 -3.35 11.31 23.03
C ARG A 136 -2.88 10.53 24.24
N GLN A 137 -3.47 10.81 25.40
CA GLN A 137 -3.29 9.98 26.59
C GLN A 137 -3.67 8.53 26.29
N PHE A 138 -2.90 7.61 26.86
CA PHE A 138 -3.08 6.17 26.76
C PHE A 138 -2.90 5.58 28.15
N ASP A 139 -3.61 4.51 28.43
CA ASP A 139 -3.49 3.78 29.69
C ASP A 139 -2.43 2.68 29.52
N TYR A 140 -1.61 2.50 30.54
CA TYR A 140 -0.72 1.35 30.67
C TYR A 140 -1.11 0.65 31.97
N LYS A 141 -1.60 -0.59 31.85
CA LYS A 141 -1.94 -1.43 33.02
C LYS A 141 -0.70 -2.15 33.53
#